data_AF-N6TTP2-F1
#
_entry.id   AF-N6TTP2-F1
#
_cell.length_a   1.000
_cell.length_b   1.000
_cell.length_c   1.000
_cell.angle_alpha   90.00
_cell.angle_beta   90.00
_cell.angle_gamma   90.00
#
_symmetry.space_group_name_H-M   'P 1'
#
loop_
_entity.id
_entity.type
_entity.pdbx_description
1 polymer ?
#
loop_
_entity_poly.entity_id
_entity_poly.type
_entity_poly.pdbx_seq_one_letter_code
_entity_poly.pdbx_strand_id
1 'polypeptide(L)'
;VSNVWINGHGLFSPDVPLTPIKDSGVGYFGGRQGQNEYNSLNVADSSVPVELPNSFKTVDSIKNAISSGKNASAAWSKYSNLDKVKQFLVLADYLETNKKKLIKKVPEKWLASFKANLDVVLTESHEPGNATVGGYGVTTLKSPKGTIVIEMRNPIDSHNIKLLLASLYEGNATIVLNETSETQDFYSELSKKLPAGILTVLSYSIEAVRTASKHKELNVYFSQQNIVFGALPLSESKRFALVRNDLDWEQAFNYVRTFKNVWVNIGQSSQYK
;
A
#
# COMPACT_ATOMS: atom_id res chain seq x y z
N VAL A 1 16.33 1.61 6.76
CA VAL A 1 17.34 0.60 6.37
C VAL A 1 16.63 -0.74 6.30
N SER A 2 16.87 -1.56 5.28
CA SER A 2 16.17 -2.83 5.06
C SER A 2 16.91 -4.05 5.63
N ASN A 3 18.23 -3.98 5.80
CA ASN A 3 19.00 -5.01 6.49
C ASN A 3 19.81 -4.39 7.62
N VAL A 4 19.68 -4.95 8.81
CA VAL A 4 20.43 -4.55 10.00
C VAL A 4 21.15 -5.77 10.52
N TRP A 5 22.46 -5.68 10.64
CA TRP A 5 23.28 -6.72 11.25
C TRP A 5 23.71 -6.26 12.63
N ILE A 6 23.43 -7.07 13.65
CA ILE A 6 23.91 -6.87 15.01
C ILE A 6 25.13 -7.75 15.19
N ASN A 7 26.28 -7.12 15.48
CA ASN A 7 27.58 -7.79 15.65
C ASN A 7 28.03 -8.60 14.42
N GLY A 8 27.78 -8.08 13.22
CA GLY A 8 28.21 -8.63 11.94
C GLY A 8 27.96 -7.65 10.79
N HIS A 9 28.32 -8.01 9.56
CA HIS A 9 27.97 -7.26 8.35
C HIS A 9 28.08 -8.15 7.11
N GLY A 10 27.44 -7.73 6.00
CA GLY A 10 27.63 -8.35 4.68
C GLY A 10 27.10 -9.78 4.56
N LEU A 11 26.17 -10.18 5.43
CA LEU A 11 25.54 -11.50 5.36
C LEU A 11 24.31 -11.43 4.45
N PHE A 12 24.21 -12.42 3.56
CA PHE A 12 23.12 -12.57 2.61
C PHE A 12 22.66 -14.03 2.57
N SER A 13 21.39 -14.24 2.28
CA SER A 13 20.82 -15.55 2.02
C SER A 13 19.80 -15.45 0.91
N PRO A 14 19.73 -16.45 0.01
CA PRO A 14 18.72 -16.48 -1.04
C PRO A 14 17.29 -16.50 -0.49
N ASP A 15 17.07 -16.97 0.74
CA ASP A 15 15.74 -17.07 1.35
C ASP A 15 15.30 -15.81 2.08
N VAL A 16 16.23 -14.87 2.34
CA VAL A 16 15.95 -13.64 3.07
C VAL A 16 15.83 -12.47 2.08
N PRO A 17 14.65 -11.84 1.96
CA PRO A 17 14.43 -10.83 0.93
C PRO A 17 15.23 -9.55 1.22
N LEU A 18 15.92 -9.03 0.23
CA LEU A 18 16.57 -7.73 0.26
C LEU A 18 15.72 -6.70 -0.48
N THR A 19 15.38 -5.61 0.19
CA THR A 19 14.52 -4.55 -0.37
C THR A 19 15.27 -3.22 -0.33
N PRO A 20 15.71 -2.65 -1.45
CA PRO A 20 16.21 -1.28 -1.45
C PRO A 20 15.07 -0.31 -1.07
N ILE A 21 15.40 0.77 -0.36
CA ILE A 21 14.43 1.78 0.04
C ILE A 21 14.94 3.17 -0.30
N LYS A 22 14.02 4.11 -0.58
CA LYS A 22 14.32 5.50 -0.93
C LYS A 22 15.25 5.56 -2.16
N ASP A 23 16.36 6.30 -2.06
CA ASP A 23 17.30 6.49 -3.17
C ASP A 23 18.15 5.26 -3.48
N SER A 24 18.10 4.21 -2.64
CA SER A 24 18.80 2.95 -2.89
C SER A 24 18.14 2.09 -3.98
N GLY A 25 16.95 2.46 -4.46
CA GLY A 25 16.22 1.76 -5.51
C GLY A 25 14.87 1.22 -5.04
N VAL A 26 14.25 0.41 -5.91
CA VAL A 26 12.97 -0.28 -5.69
C VAL A 26 13.12 -1.74 -6.08
N GLY A 27 12.30 -2.60 -5.48
CA GLY A 27 12.23 -4.03 -5.81
C GLY A 27 12.54 -4.96 -4.64
N TYR A 28 12.48 -6.27 -4.90
CA TYR A 28 12.74 -7.36 -3.98
C TYR A 28 13.73 -8.34 -4.59
N PHE A 29 14.79 -8.67 -3.85
CA PHE A 29 15.80 -9.65 -4.26
C PHE A 29 15.83 -10.80 -3.28
N GLY A 30 15.72 -12.04 -3.76
CA GLY A 30 15.65 -13.21 -2.89
C GLY A 30 14.33 -13.34 -2.12
N GLY A 31 14.17 -14.47 -1.45
CA GLY A 31 12.94 -14.90 -0.81
C GLY A 31 11.79 -15.09 -1.80
N ARG A 32 10.63 -15.45 -1.25
CA ARG A 32 9.36 -15.53 -2.00
C ARG A 32 8.98 -14.18 -2.61
N GLN A 33 9.35 -13.08 -1.95
CA GLN A 33 9.06 -11.72 -2.43
C GLN A 33 9.79 -11.41 -3.73
N GLY A 34 11.09 -11.73 -3.83
CA GLY A 34 11.84 -11.56 -5.07
C GLY A 34 11.30 -12.46 -6.18
N GLN A 35 10.93 -13.70 -5.87
CA GLN A 35 10.32 -14.60 -6.84
C GLN A 35 9.03 -14.02 -7.44
N ASN A 36 8.17 -13.41 -6.61
CA ASN A 36 6.92 -12.81 -7.05
C ASN A 36 7.12 -11.64 -8.04
N GLU A 37 8.23 -10.91 -7.96
CA GLU A 37 8.54 -9.86 -8.93
C GLU A 37 8.76 -10.42 -10.34
N TYR A 38 9.44 -11.57 -10.46
CA TYR A 38 9.79 -12.16 -11.75
C TYR A 38 8.74 -13.14 -12.31
N ASN A 39 7.80 -13.60 -11.48
CA ASN A 39 6.68 -14.42 -11.93
C ASN A 39 5.58 -13.60 -12.65
N SER A 40 5.74 -12.27 -12.72
CA SER A 40 4.81 -11.36 -13.39
C SER A 40 5.12 -11.27 -14.89
N LEU A 41 4.86 -12.34 -15.64
CA LEU A 41 4.73 -12.24 -17.11
C LEU A 41 3.44 -11.47 -17.42
N ASN A 42 3.56 -10.21 -17.82
CA ASN A 42 2.44 -9.38 -18.23
C ASN A 42 1.73 -9.99 -19.45
N VAL A 43 0.42 -10.26 -19.32
CA VAL A 43 -0.49 -10.07 -20.45
C VAL A 43 -0.58 -8.56 -20.64
N ALA A 44 -0.01 -8.06 -21.71
CA ALA A 44 -0.05 -6.65 -22.04
C ALA A 44 -1.51 -6.26 -22.35
N ASP A 45 -2.18 -5.60 -21.41
CA ASP A 45 -3.38 -4.85 -21.73
C ASP A 45 -2.96 -3.56 -22.46
N SER A 46 -3.37 -3.48 -23.72
CA SER A 46 -3.16 -2.36 -24.62
C SER A 46 -3.87 -1.11 -24.11
N SER A 47 -3.15 -0.26 -23.39
CA SER A 47 -3.69 1.03 -22.91
C SER A 47 -3.85 2.01 -24.07
N VAL A 48 -5.10 2.39 -24.36
CA VAL A 48 -5.46 3.52 -25.24
C VAL A 48 -5.17 4.84 -24.50
N PRO A 49 -4.66 5.89 -25.17
CA PRO A 49 -4.48 7.21 -24.55
C PRO A 49 -5.84 7.81 -24.18
N VAL A 50 -6.02 8.19 -22.91
CA VAL A 50 -7.21 8.90 -22.43
C VAL A 50 -6.86 10.39 -22.32
N GLU A 51 -7.53 11.24 -23.11
CA GLU A 51 -7.52 12.69 -22.90
C GLU A 51 -8.41 13.05 -21.70
N LEU A 52 -7.89 13.85 -20.77
CA LEU A 52 -8.55 14.18 -19.51
C LEU A 52 -8.48 15.69 -19.24
N PRO A 53 -9.53 16.25 -18.60
CA PRO A 53 -9.68 17.69 -18.44
C PRO A 53 -8.78 18.27 -17.34
N ASN A 54 -8.23 19.47 -17.61
CA ASN A 54 -7.40 20.23 -16.69
C ASN A 54 -8.26 20.86 -15.58
N SER A 55 -7.96 20.56 -14.32
CA SER A 55 -8.51 21.34 -13.20
C SER A 55 -7.44 21.68 -12.16
N PHE A 56 -7.25 22.98 -11.95
CA PHE A 56 -6.19 23.56 -11.12
C PHE A 56 -6.44 23.45 -9.60
N LYS A 57 -7.67 23.13 -9.14
CA LYS A 57 -8.00 23.04 -7.70
C LYS A 57 -7.37 21.83 -6.97
N THR A 58 -6.90 20.83 -7.72
CA THR A 58 -6.45 19.55 -7.17
C THR A 58 -4.99 19.56 -6.70
N VAL A 59 -4.18 20.50 -7.20
CA VAL A 59 -2.72 20.53 -6.99
C VAL A 59 -2.32 20.85 -5.54
N ASP A 60 -2.88 21.90 -4.95
CA ASP A 60 -2.53 22.26 -3.56
C ASP A 60 -3.16 21.27 -2.58
N SER A 61 -4.37 20.81 -2.89
CA SER A 61 -5.06 19.76 -2.14
C SER A 61 -4.22 18.49 -2.04
N ILE A 62 -3.60 18.04 -3.13
CA ILE A 62 -2.79 16.83 -3.11
C ILE A 62 -1.46 17.01 -2.39
N LYS A 63 -0.79 18.15 -2.54
CA LYS A 63 0.43 18.45 -1.76
C LYS A 63 0.13 18.43 -0.27
N ASN A 64 -0.92 19.12 0.15
CA ASN A 64 -1.35 19.18 1.54
C ASN A 64 -1.76 17.80 2.06
N ALA A 65 -2.45 16.99 1.25
CA ALA A 65 -2.80 15.62 1.60
C ALA A 65 -1.56 14.75 1.81
N ILE A 66 -0.54 14.86 0.96
CA ILE A 66 0.71 14.08 1.09
C ILE A 66 1.47 14.48 2.36
N SER A 67 1.63 15.78 2.59
CA SER A 67 2.31 16.30 3.79
C SER A 67 1.58 15.91 5.07
N SER A 68 0.25 16.00 5.08
CA SER A 68 -0.58 15.60 6.23
C SER A 68 -0.53 14.08 6.44
N GLY A 69 -0.60 13.31 5.36
CA GLY A 69 -0.52 11.85 5.37
C GLY A 69 0.81 11.34 5.92
N LYS A 70 1.92 12.05 5.69
CA LYS A 70 3.23 11.68 6.26
C LYS A 70 3.20 11.68 7.79
N ASN A 71 2.61 12.72 8.38
CA ASN A 71 2.49 12.82 9.83
C ASN A 71 1.48 11.80 10.37
N ALA A 72 0.35 11.63 9.68
CA ALA A 72 -0.68 10.68 10.06
C ALA A 72 -0.16 9.22 10.02
N SER A 73 0.54 8.82 8.96
CA SER A 73 1.15 7.48 8.85
C SER A 73 2.22 7.23 9.91
N ALA A 74 3.03 8.23 10.26
CA ALA A 74 4.02 8.10 11.33
C ALA A 74 3.39 7.84 12.71
N ALA A 75 2.18 8.37 12.97
CA ALA A 75 1.41 8.07 14.17
C ALA A 75 0.69 6.71 14.06
N TRP A 76 -0.02 6.47 12.96
CA TRP A 76 -0.84 5.29 12.74
C TRP A 76 -0.05 3.99 12.62
N SER A 77 1.15 4.04 12.05
CA SER A 77 2.08 2.89 12.00
C SER A 77 2.49 2.38 13.39
N LYS A 78 2.39 3.20 14.43
CA LYS A 78 2.71 2.83 15.82
C LYS A 78 1.54 2.23 16.57
N TYR A 79 0.33 2.24 16.01
CA TYR A 79 -0.83 1.65 16.64
C TYR A 79 -0.63 0.14 16.74
N SER A 80 -1.06 -0.44 17.86
CA SER A 80 -1.04 -1.89 18.03
C SER A 80 -1.97 -2.55 17.01
N ASN A 81 -1.71 -3.82 16.68
CA ASN A 81 -2.60 -4.56 15.79
C ASN A 81 -4.05 -4.56 16.32
N LEU A 82 -4.21 -4.70 17.64
CA LEU A 82 -5.51 -4.66 18.31
C LEU A 82 -6.24 -3.32 18.09
N ASP A 83 -5.54 -2.19 18.16
CA ASP A 83 -6.16 -0.87 17.97
C ASP A 83 -6.57 -0.65 16.51
N LYS A 84 -5.77 -1.15 15.57
CA LYS A 84 -6.13 -1.14 14.14
C LYS A 84 -7.36 -2.01 13.87
N VAL A 85 -7.40 -3.23 14.43
CA VAL A 85 -8.57 -4.12 14.35
C VAL A 85 -9.82 -3.45 14.92
N LYS A 86 -9.74 -2.81 16.09
CA LYS A 86 -10.87 -2.04 16.66
C LYS A 86 -11.37 -0.98 15.70
N GLN A 87 -10.47 -0.24 15.05
CA GLN A 87 -10.87 0.77 14.08
C GLN A 87 -11.58 0.17 12.86
N PHE A 88 -11.10 -0.97 12.36
CA PHE A 88 -11.72 -1.68 11.25
C PHE A 88 -13.08 -2.29 11.62
N LEU A 89 -13.26 -2.72 12.87
CA LEU A 89 -14.57 -3.14 13.39
C LEU A 89 -15.57 -1.97 13.42
N VAL A 90 -15.12 -0.75 13.76
CA VAL A 90 -15.95 0.47 13.66
C VAL A 90 -16.38 0.73 12.21
N LEU A 91 -15.50 0.46 11.23
CA LEU A 91 -15.87 0.55 9.81
C LEU A 91 -16.92 -0.52 9.46
N ALA A 92 -16.71 -1.77 9.87
CA ALA A 92 -17.61 -2.87 9.57
C ALA A 92 -19.02 -2.61 10.14
N ASP A 93 -19.10 -2.15 11.39
CA ASP A 93 -20.35 -1.77 12.05
C ASP A 93 -21.06 -0.61 11.33
N TYR A 94 -20.29 0.39 10.87
CA TYR A 94 -20.83 1.49 10.08
C TYR A 94 -21.47 1.00 8.77
N LEU A 95 -20.80 0.10 8.05
CA LEU A 95 -21.32 -0.46 6.79
C LEU A 95 -22.63 -1.22 7.01
N GLU A 96 -22.71 -2.01 8.09
CA GLU A 96 -23.92 -2.77 8.43
C GLU A 96 -25.07 -1.86 8.86
N THR A 97 -24.82 -0.98 9.83
CA THR A 97 -25.84 -0.07 10.36
C THR A 97 -26.40 0.87 9.29
N ASN A 98 -25.58 1.26 8.31
CA ASN A 98 -25.96 2.20 7.26
C ASN A 98 -26.27 1.54 5.91
N LYS A 99 -26.30 0.20 5.82
CA LYS A 99 -26.46 -0.55 4.57
C LYS A 99 -27.58 -0.01 3.68
N LYS A 100 -28.78 0.22 4.23
CA LYS A 100 -29.95 0.73 3.49
C LYS A 100 -29.74 2.13 2.88
N LYS A 101 -28.94 2.98 3.54
CA LYS A 101 -28.59 4.33 3.05
C LYS A 101 -27.48 4.24 2.00
N LEU A 102 -26.51 3.36 2.20
CA LEU A 102 -25.36 3.19 1.33
C LEU A 102 -25.73 2.57 -0.03
N ILE A 103 -26.65 1.60 -0.06
CA ILE A 103 -27.12 0.97 -1.31
C ILE A 103 -27.84 1.96 -2.23
N LYS A 104 -28.34 3.09 -1.70
CA LYS A 104 -28.90 4.17 -2.53
C LYS A 104 -27.83 4.97 -3.29
N LYS A 105 -26.57 4.87 -2.86
CA LYS A 105 -25.43 5.62 -3.43
C LYS A 105 -24.49 4.72 -4.25
N VAL A 106 -24.30 3.47 -3.82
CA VAL A 106 -23.41 2.51 -4.48
C VAL A 106 -24.13 1.19 -4.73
N PRO A 107 -23.76 0.40 -5.76
CA PRO A 107 -24.40 -0.87 -6.04
C PRO A 107 -24.29 -1.85 -4.86
N GLU A 108 -25.38 -2.58 -4.56
CA GLU A 108 -25.41 -3.51 -3.42
C GLU A 108 -24.33 -4.60 -3.52
N LYS A 109 -24.13 -5.18 -4.72
CA LYS A 109 -23.09 -6.19 -4.95
C LYS A 109 -21.69 -5.64 -4.65
N TRP A 110 -21.44 -4.39 -5.02
CA TRP A 110 -20.17 -3.73 -4.76
C TRP A 110 -19.96 -3.51 -3.26
N LEU A 111 -20.99 -3.01 -2.56
CA LEU A 111 -20.93 -2.81 -1.11
C LEU A 111 -20.71 -4.12 -0.35
N ALA A 112 -21.38 -5.19 -0.78
CA ALA A 112 -21.18 -6.53 -0.23
C ALA A 112 -19.75 -7.04 -0.45
N SER A 113 -19.18 -6.82 -1.65
CA SER A 113 -17.79 -7.15 -1.95
C SER A 113 -16.81 -6.33 -1.10
N PHE A 114 -17.04 -5.03 -0.93
CA PHE A 114 -16.23 -4.18 -0.07
C PHE A 114 -16.21 -4.70 1.37
N LYS A 115 -17.39 -5.02 1.91
CA LYS A 115 -17.50 -5.60 3.26
C LYS A 115 -16.81 -6.95 3.36
N ALA A 116 -17.01 -7.86 2.40
CA ALA A 116 -16.33 -9.16 2.41
C ALA A 116 -14.81 -9.01 2.43
N ASN A 117 -14.25 -8.06 1.66
CA ASN A 117 -12.82 -7.77 1.70
C ASN A 117 -12.37 -7.16 3.05
N LEU A 118 -13.20 -6.31 3.66
CA LEU A 118 -12.94 -5.78 5.00
C LEU A 118 -12.85 -6.89 6.05
N ASP A 119 -13.78 -7.85 6.00
CA ASP A 119 -13.80 -9.00 6.90
C ASP A 119 -12.55 -9.89 6.69
N VAL A 120 -12.13 -10.13 5.44
CA VAL A 120 -10.91 -10.91 5.17
C VAL A 120 -9.67 -10.25 5.77
N VAL A 121 -9.50 -8.93 5.61
CA VAL A 121 -8.35 -8.19 6.17
C VAL A 121 -8.24 -8.34 7.69
N LEU A 122 -9.37 -8.45 8.38
CA LEU A 122 -9.41 -8.64 9.83
C LEU A 122 -9.00 -10.05 10.26
N THR A 123 -9.13 -11.03 9.36
CA THR A 123 -8.86 -12.45 9.64
C THR A 123 -7.51 -12.92 9.14
N GLU A 124 -6.92 -12.27 8.14
CA GLU A 124 -5.61 -12.67 7.65
C GLU A 124 -4.51 -12.36 8.66
N SER A 125 -3.86 -13.42 9.13
CA SER A 125 -2.62 -13.30 9.89
C SER A 125 -1.44 -13.24 8.92
N HIS A 126 -0.66 -12.17 9.04
CA HIS A 126 0.62 -12.06 8.36
C HIS A 126 1.72 -11.91 9.39
N GLU A 127 2.07 -13.02 10.03
CA GLU A 127 3.14 -13.08 11.02
C GLU A 127 4.49 -12.64 10.42
N PRO A 128 5.33 -11.91 11.17
CA PRO A 128 6.74 -11.72 10.84
C PRO A 128 7.45 -13.08 10.76
N GLY A 129 8.43 -13.18 9.87
CA GLY A 129 9.19 -14.41 9.67
C GLY A 129 10.39 -14.47 10.61
N ASN A 130 10.60 -15.60 11.28
CA ASN A 130 11.85 -15.91 11.95
C ASN A 130 12.53 -17.07 11.23
N ALA A 131 13.83 -16.94 10.97
CA ALA A 131 14.65 -17.97 10.35
C ALA A 131 16.00 -18.08 11.04
N THR A 132 16.70 -19.19 10.85
CA THR A 132 18.11 -19.34 11.24
C THR A 132 18.93 -19.60 9.98
N VAL A 133 19.96 -18.78 9.76
CA VAL A 133 20.80 -18.82 8.55
C VAL A 133 22.26 -18.70 8.97
N GLY A 134 23.08 -19.70 8.68
CA GLY A 134 24.54 -19.62 8.86
C GLY A 134 25.01 -19.25 10.27
N GLY A 135 24.31 -19.69 11.31
CA GLY A 135 24.62 -19.33 12.71
C GLY A 135 24.09 -17.96 13.15
N TYR A 136 23.18 -17.36 12.38
CA TYR A 136 22.46 -16.14 12.74
C TYR A 136 20.96 -16.41 12.83
N GLY A 137 20.32 -15.83 13.85
CA GLY A 137 18.89 -15.65 13.89
C GLY A 137 18.51 -14.46 13.01
N VAL A 138 17.53 -14.63 12.14
CA VAL A 138 17.02 -13.60 11.25
C VAL A 138 15.56 -13.36 11.59
N THR A 139 15.25 -12.14 12.02
CA THR A 139 13.88 -11.69 12.21
C THR A 139 13.51 -10.71 11.10
N THR A 140 12.53 -11.07 10.29
CA THR A 140 11.98 -10.21 9.25
C THR A 140 10.79 -9.45 9.79
N LEU A 141 11.01 -8.17 10.05
CA LEU A 141 10.00 -7.21 10.47
C LEU A 141 9.29 -6.62 9.25
N LYS A 142 8.01 -6.33 9.41
CA LYS A 142 7.18 -5.65 8.42
C LYS A 142 6.99 -4.20 8.87
N SER A 143 6.96 -3.28 7.92
CA SER A 143 6.69 -1.86 8.20
C SER A 143 5.89 -1.25 7.04
N PRO A 144 4.96 -0.34 7.31
CA PRO A 144 4.24 0.36 6.24
C PRO A 144 5.20 1.13 5.34
N LYS A 145 4.84 1.31 4.07
CA LYS A 145 5.57 2.17 3.14
C LYS A 145 5.53 3.64 3.53
N GLY A 146 4.47 4.11 4.19
CA GLY A 146 4.30 5.49 4.63
C GLY A 146 3.07 6.15 3.99
N THR A 147 3.29 7.19 3.20
CA THR A 147 2.22 7.87 2.46
C THR A 147 2.11 7.30 1.05
N ILE A 148 0.92 6.84 0.67
CA ILE A 148 0.68 6.23 -0.63
C ILE A 148 -0.47 6.91 -1.37
N VAL A 149 -0.43 6.85 -2.70
CA VAL A 149 -1.53 7.24 -3.57
C VAL A 149 -2.04 6.02 -4.31
N ILE A 150 -3.35 5.82 -4.36
CA ILE A 150 -4.02 4.77 -5.14
C ILE A 150 -5.01 5.44 -6.09
N GLU A 151 -4.88 5.15 -7.38
CA GLU A 151 -5.91 5.50 -8.36
C GLU A 151 -7.11 4.56 -8.31
N MET A 152 -8.31 5.12 -8.32
CA MET A 152 -9.58 4.40 -8.43
C MET A 152 -10.39 5.00 -9.57
N ARG A 153 -10.20 4.43 -10.76
CA ARG A 153 -10.79 4.91 -12.02
C ARG A 153 -12.13 4.26 -12.34
N ASN A 154 -12.23 2.94 -12.16
CA ASN A 154 -13.48 2.20 -12.33
C ASN A 154 -14.07 1.82 -10.95
N PRO A 155 -15.20 2.43 -10.53
CA PRO A 155 -15.76 2.24 -9.19
C PRO A 155 -16.31 0.84 -8.95
N ILE A 156 -16.87 0.18 -9.98
CA ILE A 156 -17.76 -0.97 -9.80
C ILE A 156 -16.99 -2.30 -9.92
N ASP A 157 -15.83 -2.28 -10.60
CA ASP A 157 -14.86 -3.38 -10.68
C ASP A 157 -13.60 -3.04 -9.89
N SER A 158 -13.73 -2.66 -8.62
CA SER A 158 -12.62 -2.07 -7.87
C SER A 158 -11.61 -3.12 -7.38
N HIS A 159 -10.80 -3.62 -8.31
CA HIS A 159 -9.62 -4.46 -8.10
C HIS A 159 -8.68 -3.91 -7.02
N ASN A 160 -8.70 -2.59 -6.78
CA ASN A 160 -7.88 -1.91 -5.78
C ASN A 160 -8.47 -1.88 -4.35
N ILE A 161 -9.65 -2.47 -4.08
CA ILE A 161 -10.19 -2.54 -2.70
C ILE A 161 -9.19 -3.24 -1.77
N LYS A 162 -8.63 -4.39 -2.20
CA LYS A 162 -7.65 -5.13 -1.39
C LYS A 162 -6.43 -4.28 -1.07
N LEU A 163 -5.91 -3.58 -2.07
CA LEU A 163 -4.76 -2.69 -1.92
C LEU A 163 -5.06 -1.53 -0.94
N LEU A 164 -6.24 -0.92 -1.06
CA LEU A 164 -6.71 0.12 -0.13
C LEU A 164 -6.79 -0.40 1.30
N LEU A 165 -7.47 -1.52 1.52
CA LEU A 165 -7.68 -2.08 2.85
C LEU A 165 -6.37 -2.56 3.47
N ALA A 166 -5.52 -3.26 2.70
CA ALA A 166 -4.19 -3.66 3.12
C ALA A 166 -3.34 -2.43 3.49
N SER A 167 -3.38 -1.37 2.68
CA SER A 167 -2.63 -0.15 2.96
C SER A 167 -3.02 0.46 4.31
N LEU A 168 -4.32 0.66 4.53
CA LEU A 168 -4.85 1.25 5.75
C LEU A 168 -4.52 0.37 6.97
N TYR A 169 -4.67 -0.95 6.84
CA TYR A 169 -4.39 -1.90 7.91
C TYR A 169 -2.90 -1.92 8.30
N GLU A 170 -2.00 -1.82 7.33
CA GLU A 170 -0.56 -1.84 7.61
C GLU A 170 -0.04 -0.59 8.32
N GLY A 171 -0.82 0.49 8.38
CA GLY A 171 -0.39 1.72 9.02
C GLY A 171 0.01 2.82 8.03
N ASN A 172 -0.31 2.68 6.74
CA ASN A 172 -0.05 3.71 5.76
C ASN A 172 -1.11 4.82 5.82
N ALA A 173 -0.75 6.01 5.37
CA ALA A 173 -1.70 7.04 5.00
C ALA A 173 -2.00 6.92 3.51
N THR A 174 -3.28 6.78 3.16
CA THR A 174 -3.72 6.47 1.81
C THR A 174 -4.50 7.64 1.22
N ILE A 175 -4.05 8.11 0.07
CA ILE A 175 -4.75 9.11 -0.74
C ILE A 175 -5.38 8.38 -1.92
N VAL A 176 -6.70 8.41 -2.01
CA VAL A 176 -7.45 7.85 -3.12
C VAL A 176 -7.71 8.96 -4.12
N LEU A 177 -7.22 8.78 -5.36
CA LEU A 177 -7.61 9.60 -6.51
C LEU A 177 -8.79 8.91 -7.18
N ASN A 178 -9.99 9.40 -6.88
CA ASN A 178 -11.22 8.81 -7.35
C ASN A 178 -11.75 9.55 -8.59
N GLU A 179 -11.97 8.83 -9.68
CA GLU A 179 -12.54 9.39 -10.92
C GLU A 179 -14.06 9.51 -10.86
N THR A 180 -14.73 8.72 -10.01
CA THR A 180 -16.19 8.58 -10.04
C THR A 180 -16.88 9.16 -8.82
N SER A 181 -17.87 10.01 -9.08
CA SER A 181 -18.66 10.70 -8.06
C SER A 181 -19.48 9.75 -7.19
N GLU A 182 -19.92 8.61 -7.74
CA GLU A 182 -20.74 7.60 -7.05
C GLU A 182 -20.07 7.04 -5.79
N THR A 183 -18.77 6.74 -5.88
CA THR A 183 -17.99 6.20 -4.76
C THR A 183 -17.24 7.28 -3.98
N GLN A 184 -17.13 8.50 -4.52
CA GLN A 184 -16.44 9.60 -3.85
C GLN A 184 -17.08 9.93 -2.50
N ASP A 185 -18.41 10.08 -2.48
CA ASP A 185 -19.18 10.26 -1.26
C ASP A 185 -18.97 9.13 -0.26
N PHE A 186 -18.96 7.88 -0.74
CA PHE A 186 -18.77 6.70 0.11
C PHE A 186 -17.40 6.75 0.80
N TYR A 187 -16.32 6.95 0.04
CA TYR A 187 -14.97 7.01 0.60
C TYR A 187 -14.78 8.24 1.50
N SER A 188 -15.41 9.37 1.17
CA SER A 188 -15.38 10.58 2.01
C SER A 188 -16.13 10.40 3.33
N GLU A 189 -17.18 9.58 3.38
CA GLU A 189 -17.81 9.20 4.65
C GLU A 189 -16.97 8.18 5.41
N LEU A 190 -16.34 7.23 4.71
CA LEU A 190 -15.46 6.23 5.31
C LEU A 190 -14.23 6.88 5.96
N SER A 191 -13.65 7.92 5.32
CA SER A 191 -12.48 8.62 5.86
C SER A 191 -12.75 9.31 7.19
N LYS A 192 -13.98 9.80 7.41
CA LYS A 192 -14.41 10.39 8.70
C LYS A 192 -14.46 9.36 9.84
N LYS A 193 -14.47 8.07 9.50
CA LYS A 193 -14.41 6.96 10.46
C LYS A 193 -12.99 6.48 10.73
N LEU A 194 -11.97 7.15 10.20
CA LEU A 194 -10.57 6.88 10.45
C LEU A 194 -9.92 8.11 11.09
N PRO A 195 -8.76 7.96 11.76
CA PRO A 195 -7.99 9.11 12.21
C PRO A 195 -7.69 10.07 11.06
N ALA A 196 -7.65 11.37 11.36
CA ALA A 196 -7.46 12.40 10.35
C ALA A 196 -6.17 12.18 9.55
N GLY A 197 -6.28 12.30 8.21
CA GLY A 197 -5.16 12.12 7.29
C GLY A 197 -4.80 10.67 6.92
N ILE A 198 -5.45 9.66 7.53
CA ILE A 198 -5.21 8.25 7.20
C ILE A 198 -5.86 7.83 5.89
N LEU A 199 -7.08 8.30 5.63
CA LEU A 199 -7.72 8.19 4.34
C LEU A 199 -8.07 9.60 3.85
N THR A 200 -7.52 9.99 2.71
CA THR A 200 -7.89 11.24 2.03
C THR A 200 -8.43 10.89 0.65
N VAL A 201 -9.53 11.50 0.26
CA VAL A 201 -10.20 11.24 -1.02
C VAL A 201 -10.19 12.52 -1.82
N LEU A 202 -9.58 12.48 -2.99
CA LEU A 202 -9.52 13.59 -3.93
C LEU A 202 -10.07 13.14 -5.27
N SER A 203 -10.66 14.07 -6.02
CA SER A 203 -11.04 13.79 -7.40
C SER A 203 -9.79 13.56 -8.24
N TYR A 204 -9.85 12.58 -9.12
CA TYR A 204 -8.78 12.28 -10.06
C TYR A 204 -8.58 13.45 -11.05
N SER A 205 -7.32 13.82 -11.29
CA SER A 205 -6.93 14.71 -12.39
C SER A 205 -5.48 14.45 -12.80
N ILE A 206 -5.14 14.75 -14.05
CA ILE A 206 -3.77 14.52 -14.54
C ILE A 206 -2.74 15.40 -13.81
N GLU A 207 -3.11 16.60 -13.40
CA GLU A 207 -2.27 17.45 -12.56
C GLU A 207 -2.05 16.84 -11.18
N ALA A 208 -3.05 16.18 -10.60
CA ALA A 208 -2.91 15.47 -9.35
C ALA A 208 -1.90 14.32 -9.49
N VAL A 209 -2.02 13.51 -10.55
CA VAL A 209 -1.07 12.44 -10.89
C VAL A 209 0.36 12.98 -11.00
N ARG A 210 0.55 14.05 -11.79
CA ARG A 210 1.86 14.68 -12.01
C ARG A 210 2.43 15.25 -10.71
N THR A 211 1.59 15.90 -9.91
CA THR A 211 2.02 16.53 -8.65
C THR A 211 2.41 15.49 -7.60
N ALA A 212 1.58 14.45 -7.43
CA ALA A 212 1.84 13.36 -6.50
C ALA A 212 3.14 12.63 -6.86
N SER A 213 3.28 12.23 -8.13
CA SER A 213 4.42 11.45 -8.61
C SER A 213 5.76 12.18 -8.42
N LYS A 214 5.75 13.52 -8.44
CA LYS A 214 6.91 14.38 -8.18
C LYS A 214 7.14 14.71 -6.69
N HIS A 215 6.18 14.43 -5.83
CA HIS A 215 6.21 14.90 -4.45
C HIS A 215 7.24 14.15 -3.62
N LYS A 216 8.21 14.86 -3.00
CA LYS A 216 9.34 14.27 -2.28
C LYS A 216 8.95 13.42 -1.07
N GLU A 217 7.77 13.65 -0.51
CA GLU A 217 7.27 12.93 0.67
C GLU A 217 6.36 11.74 0.33
N LEU A 218 6.00 11.54 -0.95
CA LEU A 218 5.19 10.40 -1.35
C LEU A 218 6.03 9.13 -1.41
N ASN A 219 5.65 8.05 -0.73
CA ASN A 219 6.45 6.82 -0.77
C ASN A 219 6.19 6.01 -2.03
N VAL A 220 4.93 5.88 -2.45
CA VAL A 220 4.57 5.12 -3.65
C VAL A 220 3.25 5.63 -4.24
N TYR A 221 3.16 5.54 -5.56
CA TYR A 221 2.01 5.85 -6.39
C TYR A 221 1.58 4.58 -7.11
N PHE A 222 0.33 4.18 -6.92
CA PHE A 222 -0.26 2.98 -7.52
C PHE A 222 -1.26 3.34 -8.61
N SER A 223 -1.07 2.77 -9.80
CA SER A 223 -2.05 2.81 -10.90
C SER A 223 -2.15 1.44 -11.57
N GLN A 224 -3.27 1.19 -12.22
CA GLN A 224 -3.46 0.03 -13.10
C GLN A 224 -2.97 0.29 -14.53
N GLN A 225 -2.66 1.54 -14.87
CA GLN A 225 -2.23 1.94 -16.20
C GLN A 225 -0.91 2.70 -16.12
N ASN A 226 -0.15 2.64 -17.20
CA ASN A 226 1.14 3.34 -17.33
C ASN A 226 1.00 4.86 -17.56
N ILE A 227 -0.08 5.48 -17.08
CA ILE A 227 -0.40 6.91 -17.28
C ILE A 227 0.71 7.80 -16.75
N VAL A 228 1.36 7.41 -15.66
CA VAL A 228 2.48 8.16 -15.09
C VAL A 228 3.62 8.31 -16.10
N PHE A 229 3.88 7.31 -16.95
CA PHE A 229 4.89 7.41 -18.01
C PHE A 229 4.44 8.26 -19.21
N GLY A 230 3.14 8.47 -19.39
CA GLY A 230 2.60 9.48 -20.30
C GLY A 230 2.66 10.89 -19.71
N ALA A 231 2.62 11.02 -18.38
CA ALA A 231 2.57 12.29 -17.67
C ALA A 231 3.94 12.82 -17.23
N LEU A 232 4.95 11.95 -17.12
CA LEU A 232 6.29 12.23 -16.61
C LEU A 232 7.38 11.44 -17.34
N PRO A 233 8.60 11.99 -17.46
CA PRO A 233 9.77 11.23 -17.86
C PRO A 233 10.02 10.01 -16.95
N LEU A 234 10.54 8.91 -17.52
CA LEU A 234 10.87 7.69 -16.77
C LEU A 234 11.79 7.96 -15.56
N SER A 235 12.76 8.88 -15.72
CA SER A 235 13.69 9.28 -14.66
C SER A 235 13.02 9.93 -13.44
N GLU A 236 11.84 10.52 -13.63
CA GLU A 236 11.05 11.19 -12.59
C GLU A 236 9.96 10.28 -12.00
N SER A 237 9.75 9.09 -12.56
CA SER A 237 8.68 8.15 -12.21
C SER A 237 9.09 7.14 -11.14
N LYS A 238 10.13 7.42 -10.34
CA LYS A 238 10.75 6.48 -9.38
C LYS A 238 9.83 5.96 -8.28
N ARG A 239 8.67 6.60 -8.08
CA ARG A 239 7.69 6.28 -7.03
C ARG A 239 6.49 5.52 -7.58
N PHE A 240 6.48 5.19 -8.87
CA PHE A 240 5.38 4.49 -9.53
C PHE A 240 5.47 2.98 -9.34
N ALA A 241 4.33 2.35 -9.09
CA ALA A 241 4.17 0.91 -9.13
C ALA A 241 2.86 0.55 -9.86
N LEU A 242 3.00 -0.29 -10.89
CA LEU A 242 1.86 -0.83 -11.62
C LEU A 242 1.19 -1.92 -10.78
N VAL A 243 -0.13 -1.82 -10.64
CA VAL A 243 -0.96 -2.75 -9.89
C VAL A 243 -1.70 -3.66 -10.84
N ARG A 244 -1.68 -4.96 -10.55
CA ARG A 244 -2.40 -5.98 -11.32
C ARG A 244 -3.89 -5.96 -10.98
N ASN A 245 -4.72 -6.35 -11.94
CA ASN A 245 -6.17 -6.44 -11.71
C ASN A 245 -6.51 -7.62 -10.78
N ASP A 246 -5.77 -8.73 -10.86
CA ASP A 246 -6.03 -9.98 -10.17
C ASP A 246 -5.27 -10.13 -8.83
N LEU A 247 -5.07 -9.03 -8.10
CA LEU A 247 -4.38 -9.04 -6.81
C LEU A 247 -4.99 -10.06 -5.84
N ASP A 248 -4.17 -11.02 -5.39
CA ASP A 248 -4.44 -11.74 -4.16
C ASP A 248 -4.09 -10.87 -2.94
N TRP A 249 -4.46 -11.33 -1.75
CA TRP A 249 -4.24 -10.56 -0.53
C TRP A 249 -2.78 -10.45 -0.14
N GLU A 250 -2.02 -11.53 -0.26
CA GLU A 250 -0.59 -11.52 0.06
C GLU A 250 0.16 -10.51 -0.81
N GLN A 251 -0.14 -10.49 -2.11
CA GLN A 251 0.37 -9.51 -3.05
C GLN A 251 -0.03 -8.09 -2.63
N ALA A 252 -1.32 -7.84 -2.35
CA ALA A 252 -1.79 -6.52 -1.91
C ALA A 252 -1.02 -6.01 -0.68
N PHE A 253 -0.78 -6.88 0.30
CA PHE A 253 0.03 -6.55 1.46
C PHE A 253 1.51 -6.33 1.13
N ASN A 254 2.11 -7.15 0.26
CA ASN A 254 3.50 -6.98 -0.15
C ASN A 254 3.73 -5.67 -0.93
N TYR A 255 2.72 -5.20 -1.66
CA TYR A 255 2.77 -3.90 -2.35
C TYR A 255 2.88 -2.73 -1.37
N VAL A 256 2.19 -2.78 -0.23
CA VAL A 256 2.05 -1.66 0.72
C VAL A 256 2.99 -1.75 1.93
N ARG A 257 3.80 -2.80 2.00
CA ARG A 257 4.81 -3.05 3.05
C ARG A 257 6.22 -2.78 2.56
N THR A 258 7.11 -2.59 3.53
CA THR A 258 8.55 -2.77 3.40
C THR A 258 8.98 -3.82 4.40
N PHE A 259 10.04 -4.55 4.06
CA PHE A 259 10.62 -5.57 4.92
C PHE A 259 11.94 -5.05 5.49
N LYS A 260 12.14 -5.34 6.77
CA LYS A 260 13.36 -5.06 7.49
C LYS A 260 13.86 -6.32 8.16
N ASN A 261 14.98 -6.85 7.71
CA ASN A 261 15.60 -8.00 8.32
C ASN A 261 16.59 -7.55 9.38
N VAL A 262 16.49 -8.18 10.56
CA VAL A 262 17.42 -8.01 11.67
C VAL A 262 18.16 -9.33 11.84
N TRP A 263 19.46 -9.30 11.58
CA TRP A 263 20.36 -10.43 11.71
C TRP A 263 21.07 -10.33 13.05
N VAL A 264 20.98 -11.38 13.86
CA VAL A 264 21.58 -11.46 15.19
C VAL A 264 22.40 -12.73 15.25
N ASN A 265 23.68 -12.62 15.60
CA ASN A 265 24.51 -13.79 15.85
C ASN A 265 23.92 -14.53 17.07
N ILE A 266 23.51 -15.79 16.88
CA ILE A 266 22.93 -16.60 17.97
C ILE A 266 24.01 -17.20 18.88
N GLY A 267 25.29 -16.99 18.54
CA GLY A 267 26.42 -17.61 19.22
C GLY A 267 26.47 -19.09 18.89
N GLN A 268 27.60 -19.57 18.39
CA GLN A 268 27.91 -20.98 18.52
C GLN A 268 28.48 -21.13 19.92
N SER A 269 27.68 -21.63 20.87
CA SER A 269 28.27 -22.20 22.08
C SER A 269 29.24 -23.26 21.60
N SER A 270 30.52 -22.96 21.79
CA SER A 270 31.64 -23.66 21.20
C SER A 270 31.47 -25.17 21.32
N GLN A 271 31.27 -25.87 20.20
CA GLN A 271 31.61 -27.28 20.11
C GLN A 271 33.15 -27.37 20.11
N TYR A 272 33.76 -27.10 21.26
CA TYR A 272 35.07 -27.66 21.57
C TYR A 272 34.85 -29.17 21.75
N LYS A 273 35.18 -29.94 20.71
CA LYS A 273 35.59 -31.33 20.85
C LYS A 273 37.09 -31.37 20.76
#